data_AF-A0A2D8R098-F1
#
_entry.id   AF-A0A2D8R098-F1
#
_cell.length_a   1.000
_cell.length_b   1.000
_cell.length_c   1.000
_cell.angle_alpha   90.00
_cell.angle_beta   90.00
_cell.angle_gamma   90.00
#
_symmetry.space_group_name_H-M   'P 1'
#
loop_
_entity.id
_entity.type
_entity.pdbx_description
1 polymer ?
#
loop_
_entity_poly.entity_id
_entity_poly.type
_entity_poly.pdbx_seq_one_letter_code
_entity_poly.pdbx_strand_id
1 'polypeptide(L)'
;MTRPESDMRARGLFPAHARHALDAALAIGHLVGLSKKHWRDGDARPINVSDIEKARVLMNEALDKMSDAVLNPQPAKENKKALDAYDKHGLIGLLAIGLVEEACEAAEPIALIAEGSKTFDDIREDVEDELSDVRMYHAMIDDSFGIDINTTTLRKNDKTLAKHPEAAEAALNPPRLNDEQIRRSMTSVLTQGKSAK
;
A
#
# COMPACT_ATOMS: atom_id res chain seq x y z
N MET A 1 2.98 12.30 -15.48
CA MET A 1 1.56 12.05 -15.18
C MET A 1 0.65 12.53 -16.31
N THR A 2 0.15 11.59 -17.11
CA THR A 2 -0.95 11.81 -18.05
C THR A 2 -2.22 12.06 -17.24
N ARG A 3 -2.81 13.25 -17.39
CA ARG A 3 -4.09 13.59 -16.75
C ARG A 3 -5.19 12.66 -17.31
N PRO A 4 -6.27 12.38 -16.55
CA PRO A 4 -7.44 11.73 -17.11
C PRO A 4 -7.85 12.44 -18.40
N GLU A 5 -8.23 11.68 -19.43
CA GLU A 5 -8.60 12.23 -20.72
C GLU A 5 -9.65 13.34 -20.58
N SER A 6 -9.57 14.35 -21.45
CA SER A 6 -10.49 15.50 -21.48
C SER A 6 -11.98 15.11 -21.42
N ASP A 7 -12.32 13.92 -21.93
CA ASP A 7 -13.66 13.34 -21.92
C ASP A 7 -14.12 12.89 -20.53
N MET A 8 -13.25 12.26 -19.72
CA MET A 8 -13.57 11.91 -18.33
C MET A 8 -13.74 13.14 -17.46
N ARG A 9 -12.93 14.18 -17.71
CA ARG A 9 -13.10 15.48 -17.08
C ARG A 9 -14.43 16.12 -17.46
N ALA A 10 -14.80 16.16 -18.74
CA ALA A 10 -16.09 16.72 -19.18
C ALA A 10 -17.29 15.99 -18.55
N ARG A 11 -17.13 14.70 -18.24
CA ARG A 11 -18.17 13.87 -17.63
C ARG A 11 -18.19 13.91 -16.10
N GLY A 12 -17.09 14.34 -15.47
CA GLY A 12 -16.97 14.44 -14.03
C GLY A 12 -16.98 13.09 -13.30
N LEU A 13 -16.45 12.03 -13.92
CA LEU A 13 -16.59 10.67 -13.41
C LEU A 13 -15.28 10.06 -12.91
N PHE A 14 -15.38 9.41 -11.76
CA PHE A 14 -14.43 8.37 -11.37
C PHE A 14 -14.89 7.04 -12.00
N PRO A 15 -14.08 6.38 -12.85
CA PRO A 15 -14.53 5.21 -13.58
C PRO A 15 -14.95 4.05 -12.65
N ALA A 16 -16.05 3.37 -12.98
CA ALA A 16 -16.57 2.27 -12.17
C ALA A 16 -15.55 1.12 -12.03
N HIS A 17 -14.84 0.77 -13.11
CA HIS A 17 -13.78 -0.25 -13.05
C HIS A 17 -12.66 0.15 -12.07
N ALA A 18 -12.23 1.41 -12.07
CA ALA A 18 -11.20 1.93 -11.18
C ALA A 18 -11.67 1.91 -9.72
N ARG A 19 -12.94 2.23 -9.48
CA ARG A 19 -13.56 2.10 -8.17
C ARG A 19 -13.57 0.65 -7.67
N HIS A 20 -13.97 -0.29 -8.52
CA HIS A 20 -14.03 -1.71 -8.16
C HIS A 20 -12.64 -2.32 -7.94
N ALA A 21 -11.63 -1.88 -8.70
CA ALA A 21 -10.23 -2.24 -8.43
C ALA A 21 -9.80 -1.80 -7.02
N LEU A 22 -10.14 -0.57 -6.62
CA LEU A 22 -9.87 -0.08 -5.26
C LEU A 22 -10.64 -0.88 -4.21
N ASP A 23 -11.91 -1.23 -4.44
CA ASP A 23 -12.70 -2.04 -3.51
C ASP A 23 -12.05 -3.43 -3.30
N ALA A 24 -11.51 -4.05 -4.36
CA ALA A 24 -10.76 -5.31 -4.27
C ALA A 24 -9.46 -5.15 -3.45
N ALA A 25 -8.69 -4.09 -3.73
CA ALA A 25 -7.46 -3.79 -3.01
C ALA A 25 -7.71 -3.55 -1.50
N LEU A 26 -8.81 -2.86 -1.15
CA LEU A 26 -9.19 -2.62 0.25
C LEU A 26 -9.56 -3.90 0.99
N ALA A 27 -10.20 -4.86 0.32
CA ALA A 27 -10.52 -6.16 0.90
C ALA A 27 -9.24 -6.92 1.30
N ILE A 28 -8.22 -6.92 0.44
CA ILE A 28 -6.92 -7.53 0.73
C ILE A 28 -6.12 -6.71 1.75
N GLY A 29 -6.16 -5.37 1.67
CA GLY A 29 -5.50 -4.48 2.62
C GLY A 29 -5.94 -4.72 4.07
N HIS A 30 -7.19 -5.15 4.29
CA HIS A 30 -7.65 -5.57 5.61
C HIS A 30 -6.90 -6.81 6.12
N LEU A 31 -6.75 -7.85 5.28
CA LEU A 31 -5.98 -9.05 5.63
C LEU A 31 -4.51 -8.73 5.89
N VAL A 32 -3.88 -7.94 5.01
CA VAL A 32 -2.49 -7.47 5.21
C VAL A 32 -2.37 -6.74 6.55
N GLY A 33 -3.34 -5.89 6.87
CA GLY A 33 -3.41 -5.18 8.16
C GLY A 33 -3.56 -6.10 9.38
N LEU A 34 -4.26 -7.23 9.25
CA LEU A 34 -4.33 -8.26 10.28
C LEU A 34 -3.00 -9.00 10.40
N SER A 35 -2.43 -9.50 9.30
CA SER A 35 -1.13 -10.18 9.27
C SER A 35 -0.03 -9.34 9.91
N LYS A 36 0.02 -8.04 9.59
CA LYS A 36 0.95 -7.08 10.21
C LYS A 36 0.82 -7.03 11.74
N LYS A 37 -0.40 -7.00 12.27
CA LYS A 37 -0.63 -6.95 13.72
C LYS A 37 -0.16 -8.25 14.38
N HIS A 38 -0.49 -9.40 13.80
CA HIS A 38 -0.02 -10.70 14.28
C HIS A 38 1.50 -10.74 14.35
N TRP A 39 2.19 -10.35 13.27
CA TRP A 39 3.65 -10.32 13.24
C TRP A 39 4.22 -9.34 14.27
N ARG A 40 3.75 -8.10 14.30
CA ARG A 40 4.20 -7.07 15.25
C ARG A 40 4.03 -7.52 16.71
N ASP A 41 2.90 -8.15 17.02
CA ASP A 41 2.55 -8.55 18.38
C ASP A 41 3.14 -9.93 18.76
N GLY A 42 3.93 -10.55 17.88
CA GLY A 42 4.50 -11.88 18.09
C GLY A 42 3.43 -12.98 18.23
N ASP A 43 2.23 -12.73 17.71
CA ASP A 43 1.09 -13.62 17.84
C ASP A 43 1.20 -14.77 16.83
N ALA A 44 1.73 -15.90 17.31
CA ALA A 44 1.85 -17.13 16.54
C ALA A 44 0.51 -17.82 16.26
N ARG A 45 -0.63 -17.29 16.75
CA ARG A 45 -1.94 -17.86 16.43
C ARG A 45 -2.25 -17.67 14.94
N PRO A 46 -2.83 -18.70 14.30
CA PRO A 46 -3.22 -18.60 12.90
C PRO A 46 -4.31 -17.54 12.73
N ILE A 47 -4.25 -16.80 11.61
CA ILE A 47 -5.35 -15.92 11.18
C ILE A 47 -6.60 -16.79 11.03
N ASN A 48 -7.73 -16.28 11.53
CA ASN A 48 -8.98 -17.03 11.49
C ASN A 48 -9.41 -17.22 10.02
N VAL A 49 -9.67 -18.47 9.63
CA VAL A 49 -10.09 -18.82 8.26
C VAL A 49 -11.31 -18.02 7.84
N SER A 50 -12.21 -17.71 8.79
CA SER A 50 -13.39 -16.88 8.50
C SER A 50 -13.06 -15.47 8.00
N ASP A 51 -11.93 -14.88 8.41
CA ASP A 51 -11.53 -13.55 7.94
C ASP A 51 -10.92 -13.62 6.53
N ILE A 52 -10.18 -14.69 6.24
CA ILE A 52 -9.67 -15.00 4.89
C ILE A 52 -10.84 -15.17 3.93
N GLU A 53 -11.85 -15.95 4.31
CA GLU A 53 -13.02 -16.19 3.46
C GLU A 53 -13.86 -14.94 3.25
N LYS A 54 -14.04 -14.09 4.27
CA LYS A 54 -14.71 -12.77 4.08
C LYS A 54 -13.97 -11.92 3.06
N ALA A 55 -12.66 -11.81 3.16
CA ALA A 55 -11.86 -11.02 2.21
C ALA A 55 -11.92 -11.61 0.80
N ARG A 56 -11.86 -12.95 0.66
CA ARG A 56 -12.03 -13.65 -0.62
C ARG A 56 -13.37 -13.31 -1.26
N VAL A 57 -14.48 -13.39 -0.50
CA VAL A 57 -15.82 -13.07 -1.01
C VAL A 57 -15.90 -11.62 -1.48
N LEU A 58 -15.44 -10.67 -0.67
CA LEU A 58 -15.47 -9.24 -1.00
C LEU A 58 -14.61 -8.91 -2.23
N MET A 59 -13.42 -9.52 -2.32
CA MET A 59 -12.53 -9.35 -3.45
C MET A 59 -13.17 -9.91 -4.73
N ASN A 60 -13.69 -11.13 -4.70
CA ASN A 60 -14.33 -11.74 -5.86
C ASN A 60 -15.54 -10.93 -6.33
N GLU A 61 -16.39 -10.47 -5.41
CA GLU A 61 -17.53 -9.61 -5.76
C GLU A 61 -17.08 -8.31 -6.44
N ALA A 62 -15.99 -7.70 -5.97
CA ALA A 62 -15.42 -6.50 -6.58
C ALA A 62 -14.84 -6.79 -7.98
N LEU A 63 -14.14 -7.92 -8.14
CA LEU A 63 -13.57 -8.36 -9.43
C LEU A 63 -14.67 -8.70 -10.46
N ASP A 64 -15.77 -9.32 -10.03
CA ASP A 64 -16.93 -9.60 -10.89
C ASP A 64 -17.54 -8.28 -11.39
N LYS A 65 -17.78 -7.31 -10.49
CA LYS A 65 -18.28 -5.97 -10.85
C LYS A 65 -17.31 -5.20 -11.73
N MET A 66 -16.00 -5.35 -11.52
CA MET A 66 -14.97 -4.75 -12.37
C MET A 66 -15.05 -5.34 -13.78
N SER A 67 -15.14 -6.66 -13.90
CA SER A 67 -15.28 -7.38 -15.18
C SER A 67 -16.53 -6.91 -15.92
N ASP A 68 -17.67 -6.82 -15.23
CA ASP A 68 -18.91 -6.30 -15.78
C ASP A 68 -18.78 -4.85 -16.24
N ALA A 69 -18.10 -3.98 -15.47
CA ALA A 69 -17.90 -2.58 -15.82
C ALA A 69 -16.97 -2.39 -17.03
N VAL A 70 -16.00 -3.29 -17.23
CA VAL A 70 -15.10 -3.28 -18.40
C VAL A 70 -15.83 -3.80 -19.64
N LEU A 71 -16.59 -4.88 -19.51
CA LEU A 71 -17.31 -5.51 -20.62
C LEU A 71 -18.54 -4.70 -21.06
N ASN A 72 -19.21 -4.06 -20.10
CA ASN A 72 -20.44 -3.30 -20.31
C ASN A 72 -20.26 -1.86 -19.80
N PRO A 73 -19.39 -1.06 -20.43
CA PRO A 73 -19.14 0.31 -20.01
C PRO A 73 -20.43 1.11 -20.15
N GLN A 74 -21.02 1.47 -19.00
CA GLN A 74 -22.23 2.28 -19.00
C GLN A 74 -21.91 3.66 -19.55
N PRO A 75 -22.75 4.21 -20.46
CA PRO A 75 -22.54 5.55 -20.95
C PRO A 75 -22.62 6.52 -19.77
N ALA A 76 -21.54 7.28 -19.60
CA ALA A 76 -21.47 8.38 -18.66
C ALA A 76 -22.61 9.37 -18.93
N LYS A 77 -23.52 9.54 -17.98
CA LYS A 77 -24.52 10.62 -18.04
C LYS A 77 -23.92 11.86 -17.42
N GLU A 78 -23.97 12.99 -18.13
CA GLU A 78 -23.56 14.28 -17.58
C GLU A 78 -24.29 14.54 -16.26
N ASN A 79 -23.51 14.78 -15.22
CA ASN A 79 -24.02 15.09 -13.90
C ASN A 79 -23.27 16.32 -13.38
N LYS A 80 -23.93 17.48 -13.40
CA LYS A 80 -23.33 18.75 -12.96
C LYS A 80 -22.75 18.69 -11.54
N LYS A 81 -23.40 17.98 -10.61
CA LYS A 81 -22.86 17.80 -9.25
C LYS A 81 -21.62 16.91 -9.22
N ALA A 82 -21.57 15.90 -10.10
CA ALA A 82 -20.38 15.05 -10.23
C ALA A 82 -19.22 15.82 -10.88
N LEU A 83 -19.51 16.67 -11.86
CA LEU A 83 -18.52 17.55 -12.49
C LEU A 83 -17.90 18.53 -11.50
N ASP A 84 -18.72 19.22 -10.70
CA ASP A 84 -18.23 20.12 -9.64
C ASP A 84 -17.38 19.39 -8.60
N ALA A 85 -17.75 18.15 -8.24
CA ALA A 85 -16.97 17.31 -7.34
C ALA A 85 -15.67 16.82 -8.00
N TYR A 86 -15.71 16.53 -9.31
CA TYR A 86 -14.55 16.10 -10.08
C TYR A 86 -13.53 17.22 -10.25
N ASP A 87 -13.97 18.44 -10.56
CA ASP A 87 -13.06 19.59 -10.67
C ASP A 87 -12.38 19.92 -9.34
N LYS A 88 -13.01 19.59 -8.21
CA LYS A 88 -12.42 19.76 -6.87
C LYS A 88 -11.55 18.57 -6.42
N HIS A 89 -12.00 17.35 -6.70
CA HIS A 89 -11.46 16.13 -6.07
C HIS A 89 -11.35 14.92 -7.00
N GLY A 90 -11.76 15.02 -8.26
CA GLY A 90 -11.82 13.91 -9.22
C GLY A 90 -10.45 13.32 -9.53
N LEU A 91 -9.40 14.14 -9.49
CA LEU A 91 -8.01 13.69 -9.63
C LEU A 91 -7.53 12.90 -8.41
N ILE A 92 -8.12 13.11 -7.23
CA ILE A 92 -7.70 12.44 -5.99
C ILE A 92 -7.96 10.94 -6.08
N GLY A 93 -9.04 10.51 -6.74
CA GLY A 93 -9.31 9.09 -6.95
C GLY A 93 -8.22 8.39 -7.76
N LEU A 94 -7.67 9.07 -8.78
CA LEU A 94 -6.53 8.57 -9.55
C LEU A 94 -5.26 8.53 -8.68
N LEU A 95 -4.98 9.61 -7.94
CA LEU A 95 -3.81 9.65 -7.05
C LEU A 95 -3.89 8.57 -5.96
N ALA A 96 -5.09 8.29 -5.44
CA ALA A 96 -5.30 7.26 -4.43
C ALA A 96 -5.06 5.84 -4.98
N ILE A 97 -5.42 5.59 -6.25
CA ILE A 97 -5.10 4.32 -6.92
C ILE A 97 -3.59 4.23 -7.14
N GLY A 98 -2.95 5.28 -7.67
CA GLY A 98 -1.50 5.31 -7.84
C GLY A 98 -0.79 5.04 -6.52
N LEU A 99 -1.18 5.70 -5.43
CA LEU A 99 -0.60 5.43 -4.11
C LEU A 99 -0.71 3.95 -3.68
N VAL A 100 -1.81 3.27 -4.02
CA VAL A 100 -1.98 1.84 -3.70
C VAL A 100 -1.10 0.96 -4.60
N GLU A 101 -1.02 1.27 -5.88
CA GLU A 101 -0.15 0.61 -6.87
C GLU A 101 1.31 0.69 -6.43
N GLU A 102 1.86 1.90 -6.28
CA GLU A 102 3.27 2.09 -5.88
C GLU A 102 3.56 1.49 -4.50
N ALA A 103 2.59 1.51 -3.57
CA ALA A 103 2.79 0.89 -2.25
C ALA A 103 2.89 -0.63 -2.32
N CYS A 104 2.20 -1.27 -3.28
CA CYS A 104 2.33 -2.70 -3.53
C CYS A 104 3.68 -3.01 -4.21
N GLU A 105 4.09 -2.21 -5.19
CA GLU A 105 5.37 -2.37 -5.89
C GLU A 105 6.55 -2.17 -4.94
N ALA A 106 6.50 -1.18 -4.05
CA ALA A 106 7.50 -1.00 -2.98
C ALA A 106 7.53 -2.15 -1.96
N ALA A 107 6.37 -2.77 -1.67
CA ALA A 107 6.28 -3.81 -0.64
C ALA A 107 6.98 -5.11 -1.04
N GLU A 108 6.97 -5.46 -2.33
CA GLU A 108 7.57 -6.69 -2.84
C GLU A 108 9.09 -6.81 -2.57
N PRO A 109 9.95 -5.87 -3.01
CA PRO A 109 11.38 -5.94 -2.72
C PRO A 109 11.66 -5.86 -1.22
N ILE A 110 10.93 -5.03 -0.47
CA ILE A 110 11.11 -4.90 1.00
C ILE A 110 10.80 -6.23 1.71
N ALA A 111 9.79 -6.98 1.27
CA ALA A 111 9.46 -8.29 1.83
C ALA A 111 10.62 -9.28 1.67
N LEU A 112 11.33 -9.27 0.54
CA LEU A 112 12.50 -10.12 0.31
C LEU A 112 13.64 -9.84 1.30
N ILE A 113 13.83 -8.58 1.70
CA ILE A 113 14.78 -8.23 2.78
C ILE A 113 14.31 -8.85 4.10
N ALA A 114 13.03 -8.69 4.42
CA ALA A 114 12.48 -9.14 5.70
C ALA A 114 12.48 -10.69 5.83
N GLU A 115 12.35 -11.40 4.71
CA GLU A 115 12.51 -12.85 4.60
C GLU A 115 13.99 -13.30 4.67
N GLY A 116 14.93 -12.37 4.52
CA GLY A 116 16.36 -12.65 4.47
C GLY A 116 16.85 -13.25 3.15
N SER A 117 16.03 -13.21 2.10
CA SER A 117 16.36 -13.75 0.78
C SER A 117 17.22 -12.81 -0.06
N LYS A 118 17.13 -11.50 0.19
CA LYS A 118 17.98 -10.45 -0.39
C LYS A 118 18.49 -9.50 0.68
N THR A 119 19.59 -8.80 0.42
CA THR A 119 20.05 -7.68 1.24
C THR A 119 19.54 -6.35 0.70
N PHE A 120 19.63 -5.28 1.49
CA PHE A 120 19.26 -3.94 1.01
C PHE A 120 20.10 -3.50 -0.20
N ASP A 121 21.38 -3.87 -0.24
CA ASP A 121 22.26 -3.52 -1.36
C ASP A 121 21.85 -4.21 -2.67
N ASP A 122 21.25 -5.40 -2.60
CA ASP A 122 20.83 -6.17 -3.78
C ASP A 122 19.60 -5.56 -4.49
N ILE A 123 18.81 -4.73 -3.79
CA ILE A 123 17.54 -4.18 -4.27
C ILE A 123 17.41 -2.68 -4.01
N ARG A 124 18.53 -2.00 -3.73
CA ARG A 124 18.52 -0.60 -3.32
C ARG A 124 17.81 0.28 -4.34
N GLU A 125 18.16 0.10 -5.61
CA GLU A 125 17.59 0.88 -6.72
C GLU A 125 16.08 0.66 -6.81
N ASP A 126 15.63 -0.60 -6.85
CA ASP A 126 14.21 -0.97 -6.82
C ASP A 126 13.48 -0.31 -5.64
N VAL A 127 14.03 -0.40 -4.43
CA VAL A 127 13.39 0.18 -3.23
C VAL A 127 13.37 1.71 -3.28
N GLU A 128 14.43 2.35 -3.79
CA GLU A 128 14.53 3.81 -3.86
C GLU A 128 13.54 4.40 -4.88
N ASP A 129 13.40 3.76 -6.04
CA ASP A 129 12.46 4.16 -7.08
C ASP A 129 11.01 4.03 -6.59
N GLU A 130 10.62 2.86 -6.09
CA GLU A 130 9.25 2.61 -5.66
C GLU A 130 8.86 3.47 -4.44
N LEU A 131 9.78 3.67 -3.49
CA LEU A 131 9.51 4.59 -2.37
C LEU A 131 9.46 6.06 -2.80
N SER A 132 10.15 6.44 -3.89
CA SER A 132 10.03 7.78 -4.48
C SER A 132 8.63 7.97 -5.05
N ASP A 133 8.09 6.99 -5.77
CA ASP A 133 6.76 7.07 -6.35
C ASP A 133 5.66 7.06 -5.29
N VAL A 134 5.76 6.22 -4.25
CA VAL A 134 4.88 6.27 -3.07
C VAL A 134 4.87 7.67 -2.45
N ARG A 135 6.06 8.27 -2.26
CA ARG A 135 6.18 9.62 -1.68
C ARG A 135 5.56 10.68 -2.58
N MET A 136 5.76 10.58 -3.89
CA MET A 136 5.19 11.50 -4.87
C MET A 136 3.66 11.51 -4.77
N TYR A 137 3.01 10.35 -4.83
CA TYR A 137 1.54 10.28 -4.74
C TYR A 137 1.01 10.72 -3.39
N HIS A 138 1.66 10.34 -2.28
CA HIS A 138 1.28 10.80 -0.95
C HIS A 138 1.33 12.33 -0.83
N ALA A 139 2.43 12.94 -1.28
CA ALA A 139 2.60 14.39 -1.26
C ALA A 139 1.54 15.12 -2.10
N MET A 140 1.20 14.59 -3.28
CA MET A 140 0.18 15.18 -4.14
C MET A 140 -1.23 15.09 -3.54
N ILE A 141 -1.54 14.00 -2.83
CA ILE A 141 -2.81 13.84 -2.11
C ILE A 141 -2.87 14.82 -0.94
N ASP A 142 -1.81 14.90 -0.13
CA ASP A 142 -1.75 15.82 1.00
C ASP A 142 -1.94 17.28 0.56
N ASP A 143 -1.24 17.70 -0.50
CA ASP A 143 -1.38 19.05 -1.08
C ASP A 143 -2.81 19.30 -1.58
N SER A 144 -3.42 18.30 -2.23
CA SER A 144 -4.82 18.37 -2.71
C SER A 144 -5.85 18.55 -1.58
N PHE A 145 -5.53 18.10 -0.36
CA PHE A 145 -6.39 18.25 0.82
C PHE A 145 -5.92 19.36 1.78
N GLY A 146 -4.80 20.04 1.51
CA GLY A 146 -4.20 21.01 2.42
C GLY A 146 -3.78 20.38 3.76
N ILE A 147 -3.36 19.12 3.73
CA ILE A 147 -2.92 18.38 4.92
C ILE A 147 -1.43 18.64 5.12
N ASP A 148 -1.05 19.18 6.28
CA ASP A 148 0.36 19.24 6.67
C ASP A 148 0.84 17.88 7.19
N ILE A 149 1.73 17.26 6.43
CA ILE A 149 2.30 15.95 6.74
C ILE A 149 3.05 15.95 8.07
N ASN A 150 3.74 17.03 8.42
CA ASN A 150 4.55 17.09 9.64
C ASN A 150 3.65 17.10 10.88
N THR A 151 2.66 18.00 10.91
CA THR A 151 1.69 18.08 12.00
C THR A 151 0.88 16.79 12.15
N THR A 152 0.44 16.19 11.03
CA THR A 152 -0.36 14.96 11.10
C THR A 152 0.46 13.74 11.52
N THR A 153 1.72 13.65 11.09
CA THR A 153 2.67 12.62 11.52
C THR A 153 2.93 12.71 13.01
N LEU A 154 3.24 13.89 13.54
CA LEU A 154 3.45 14.09 14.98
C LEU A 154 2.22 13.65 15.80
N ARG A 155 1.03 14.13 15.41
CA ARG A 155 -0.23 13.75 16.08
C ARG A 155 -0.52 12.25 16.02
N LYS A 156 -0.14 11.58 14.92
CA LYS A 156 -0.32 10.13 14.78
C LYS A 156 0.71 9.36 15.61
N ASN A 157 1.93 9.86 15.71
CA ASN A 157 2.98 9.31 16.54
C ASN A 157 2.57 9.36 18.02
N ASP A 158 2.13 10.52 18.52
CA ASP A 158 1.66 10.68 19.90
C ASP A 158 0.56 9.67 20.27
N LYS A 159 -0.42 9.48 19.38
CA LYS A 159 -1.49 8.49 19.56
C LYS A 159 -0.99 7.05 19.54
N THR A 160 0.09 6.78 18.84
CA THR A 160 0.68 5.44 18.73
C THR A 160 1.51 5.15 19.97
N LEU A 161 2.36 6.09 20.39
CA LEU A 161 3.15 6.01 21.62
C LEU A 161 2.25 5.89 22.87
N ALA A 162 1.13 6.62 22.91
CA ALA A 162 0.16 6.50 24.00
C ALA A 162 -0.50 5.10 24.08
N LYS A 163 -0.59 4.38 22.97
CA LYS A 163 -1.16 3.02 22.90
C LYS A 163 -0.10 1.93 23.09
N HIS A 164 1.13 2.22 22.72
CA HIS A 164 2.27 1.31 22.72
C HIS A 164 3.52 2.02 23.25
N PRO A 165 3.61 2.28 24.57
CA PRO A 165 4.74 2.98 25.16
C PRO A 165 6.09 2.28 24.89
N GLU A 166 6.08 0.95 24.81
CA GLU A 166 7.21 0.10 24.46
C GLU A 166 7.75 0.32 23.04
N ALA A 167 6.92 0.79 22.11
CA ALA A 167 7.35 1.10 20.74
C ALA A 167 8.14 2.41 20.65
N ALA A 168 8.07 3.27 21.68
CA ALA A 168 8.84 4.53 21.75
C ALA A 168 10.35 4.29 21.73
N GLU A 169 10.81 3.22 22.39
CA GLU A 169 12.22 2.89 22.55
C GLU A 169 12.83 2.37 21.24
N ALA A 170 12.06 1.60 20.46
CA ALA A 170 12.44 1.11 19.14
C ALA A 170 12.33 2.17 18.02
N ALA A 171 11.40 3.14 18.14
CA ALA A 171 11.25 4.22 17.16
C ALA A 171 12.36 5.30 17.27
N LEU A 172 12.91 5.50 18.47
CA LEU A 172 14.06 6.39 18.70
C LEU A 172 15.40 5.75 18.30
N ASN A 173 15.44 4.41 18.26
CA ASN A 173 16.57 3.62 17.77
C ASN A 173 16.08 2.57 16.76
N PRO A 174 15.64 2.98 15.56
CA PRO A 174 15.33 1.99 14.53
C PRO A 174 16.57 1.11 14.35
N PRO A 175 16.45 -0.23 14.30
CA PRO A 175 17.59 -1.10 14.08
C PRO A 175 18.21 -0.68 12.75
N ARG A 176 19.31 0.06 12.81
CA ARG A 176 20.23 0.16 11.68
C ARG A 176 20.73 -1.26 11.51
N LEU A 177 20.47 -1.86 10.36
CA LEU A 177 21.21 -3.03 9.94
C LEU A 177 22.69 -2.65 10.08
N ASN A 178 23.34 -3.13 11.13
CA ASN A 178 24.77 -2.93 11.23
C ASN A 178 25.42 -3.92 10.26
N ASP A 179 26.55 -3.54 9.67
CA ASP A 179 27.25 -4.34 8.65
C ASP A 179 27.53 -5.78 9.13
N GLU A 180 27.58 -5.99 10.44
CA GLU A 180 27.79 -7.28 11.07
C GLU A 180 26.55 -8.19 11.04
N GLN A 181 25.33 -7.64 11.18
CA GLN A 181 24.07 -8.36 10.98
C GLN A 181 23.86 -8.72 9.51
N ILE A 182 24.19 -7.82 8.58
CA ILE A 182 24.17 -8.10 7.13
C ILE A 182 25.14 -9.24 6.80
N ARG A 183 26.37 -9.22 7.33
CA ARG A 183 27.36 -10.29 7.11
C ARG A 183 26.94 -11.63 7.70
N ARG A 184 26.31 -11.67 8.88
CA ARG A 184 25.85 -12.93 9.49
C ARG A 184 24.76 -13.61 8.66
N SER A 185 23.84 -12.83 8.07
CA SER A 185 22.83 -13.34 7.14
C SER A 185 23.47 -13.97 5.89
N MET A 186 24.51 -13.35 5.32
CA MET A 186 25.26 -13.91 4.18
C MET A 186 26.02 -15.20 4.51
N THR A 187 26.50 -15.36 5.76
CA THR A 187 27.29 -16.53 6.17
C THR A 187 26.41 -17.78 6.42
N SER A 188 25.17 -17.58 6.86
CA SER A 188 24.18 -18.65 7.06
C SER A 188 23.74 -19.31 5.74
N VAL A 189 23.58 -18.52 4.67
CA VAL A 189 23.19 -19.04 3.34
C VAL A 189 24.32 -19.87 2.71
N LEU A 190 25.58 -19.52 2.94
CA LEU A 190 26.74 -20.24 2.40
C LEU A 190 27.05 -21.57 3.11
N THR A 191 26.56 -21.78 4.34
CA THR A 191 26.78 -23.01 5.09
C THR A 191 25.68 -24.05 4.85
N GLN A 192 24.44 -23.64 4.59
CA GLN A 192 23.37 -24.60 4.23
C GLN A 192 23.50 -25.14 2.79
N GLY A 193 24.14 -24.40 1.88
CA GLY A 193 24.41 -24.88 0.50
C GLY A 193 25.54 -25.91 0.36
N LYS A 194 26.32 -26.19 1.41
CA LYS A 194 27.43 -27.16 1.37
C LYS A 194 27.11 -28.54 1.98
N SER A 195 25.97 -28.70 2.64
CA SER A 195 25.52 -29.99 3.20
C SER A 195 24.56 -30.77 2.30
N ALA A 196 24.26 -30.25 1.11
CA ALA A 196 23.48 -30.94 0.08
C ALA A 196 24.37 -31.26 -1.15
N LYS A 197 25.38 -32.09 -0.97
CA LYS A 197 26.04 -32.86 -2.03
C LYS A 197 26.51 -34.20 -1.49
#